data_AF-A0AA39SXY2-F1
#
_entry.id   AF-A0AA39SXY2-F1
#
_cell.length_a   1.000
_cell.length_b   1.000
_cell.length_c   1.000
_cell.angle_alpha   90.00
_cell.angle_beta   90.00
_cell.angle_gamma   90.00
#
_symmetry.space_group_name_H-M   'P 1'
#
loop_
_entity.id
_entity.type
_entity.pdbx_description
1 polymer ?
#
loop_
_entity_poly.entity_id
_entity_poly.type
_entity_poly.pdbx_seq_one_letter_code
_entity_poly.pdbx_strand_id
1 'polypeptide(L)'
;MNLKVVDSRSQKWKLRYYTRPNGKKRGPVFTAGWRRFVKAKRLRVGDEFTFYGHQVRVADGQLKMKYMIEVKRPSKLTFRGEPLTSDVEYLD
;
A
#
# COMPACT_ATOMS: atom_id res chain seq x y z
N MET A 1 3.10 -8.72 12.56
CA MET A 1 3.14 -7.31 13.01
C MET A 1 1.86 -6.59 12.58
N ASN A 2 1.23 -5.84 13.51
CA ASN A 2 0.13 -4.95 13.16
C ASN A 2 0.71 -3.59 12.75
N LEU A 3 0.46 -3.19 11.52
CA LEU A 3 0.95 -1.95 10.92
C LEU A 3 -0.16 -0.91 10.86
N LYS A 4 0.17 0.32 11.23
CA LYS A 4 -0.62 1.52 10.91
C LYS A 4 0.05 2.18 9.71
N VAL A 5 -0.65 2.22 8.59
CA VAL A 5 -0.14 2.74 7.31
C VAL A 5 -1.03 3.89 6.86
N VAL A 6 -0.48 4.84 6.13
CA VAL A 6 -1.21 6.02 5.66
C VAL A 6 -1.21 6.02 4.13
N ASP A 7 -2.34 6.32 3.49
CA ASP A 7 -2.39 6.45 2.03
C ASP A 7 -2.14 7.89 1.56
N SER A 8 -2.17 8.09 0.24
CA SER A 8 -1.96 9.42 -0.38
C SER A 8 -3.05 10.44 -0.01
N ARG A 9 -4.26 10.00 0.36
CA ARG A 9 -5.34 10.85 0.90
C ARG A 9 -5.24 11.04 2.42
N SER A 10 -4.10 10.71 3.04
CA SER A 10 -3.87 10.80 4.49
C SER A 10 -4.78 9.90 5.35
N GLN A 11 -5.47 8.93 4.75
CA GLN A 11 -6.33 8.00 5.46
C GLN A 11 -5.49 6.89 6.11
N LYS A 12 -5.82 6.56 7.35
CA LYS A 12 -5.08 5.57 8.15
C LYS A 12 -5.70 4.19 8.02
N TRP A 13 -4.86 3.22 7.66
CA TRP A 13 -5.23 1.82 7.52
C TRP A 13 -4.50 0.95 8.54
N LYS A 14 -5.21 -0.05 9.07
CA LYS A 14 -4.63 -1.08 9.93
C LYS A 14 -4.47 -2.35 9.09
N LEU A 15 -3.23 -2.77 8.87
CA LEU A 15 -2.90 -3.99 8.12
C LEU A 15 -2.06 -4.94 8.97
N ARG A 16 -2.33 -6.24 8.89
CA ARG A 16 -1.48 -7.25 9.56
C ARG A 16 -0.49 -7.84 8.56
N TYR A 17 0.80 -7.54 8.75
CA TYR A 17 1.91 -8.16 8.05
C TYR A 17 2.33 -9.44 8.76
N TYR A 18 2.45 -10.53 8.02
CA TYR A 18 2.85 -11.83 8.53
C TYR A 18 3.73 -12.54 7.50
N THR A 19 4.89 -13.03 7.92
CA THR A 19 5.73 -13.88 7.09
C THR A 19 5.39 -15.32 7.39
N ARG A 20 4.80 -16.01 6.41
CA ARG A 20 4.50 -17.44 6.53
C ARG A 20 5.82 -18.21 6.56
N PRO A 21 6.09 -19.01 7.60
CA PRO A 21 7.40 -19.61 7.79
C PRO A 21 7.70 -20.73 6.78
N ASN A 22 6.71 -21.58 6.47
CA ASN A 22 6.89 -22.84 5.74
C ASN A 22 5.83 -23.07 4.65
N GLY A 23 6.11 -24.05 3.78
CA GLY A 23 5.18 -24.59 2.76
C GLY A 23 5.20 -23.85 1.41
N LYS A 24 4.38 -24.31 0.46
CA LYS A 24 4.29 -23.77 -0.92
C LYS A 24 3.89 -22.29 -1.00
N LYS A 25 3.39 -21.71 0.09
CA LYS A 25 2.98 -20.31 0.20
C LYS A 25 3.82 -19.55 1.23
N ARG A 26 5.08 -19.97 1.44
CA ARG A 26 6.07 -19.25 2.27
C ARG A 26 6.26 -17.84 1.74
N GLY A 27 6.47 -16.88 2.65
CA GLY A 27 6.75 -15.49 2.31
C GLY A 27 5.85 -14.48 3.01
N PRO A 28 6.13 -13.18 2.79
CA PRO A 28 5.41 -12.09 3.42
C PRO A 28 4.01 -11.92 2.82
N VAL A 29 3.02 -11.71 3.68
CA VAL A 29 1.64 -11.44 3.27
C VAL A 29 1.00 -10.37 4.15
N PHE A 30 0.08 -9.59 3.56
CA PHE A 30 -0.92 -8.84 4.32
C PHE A 30 -2.16 -9.70 4.54
N THR A 31 -2.64 -9.75 5.77
CA THR A 31 -3.75 -10.62 6.20
C THR A 31 -4.94 -9.79 6.66
N ALA A 32 -5.10 -9.59 7.98
CA ALA A 32 -6.17 -8.78 8.53
C ALA A 32 -6.10 -7.33 8.00
N GLY A 33 -7.26 -6.77 7.68
CA GLY A 33 -7.40 -5.43 7.10
C GLY A 33 -7.25 -5.37 5.57
N TRP A 34 -6.55 -6.32 4.94
CA TRP A 34 -6.28 -6.32 3.50
C TRP A 34 -7.55 -6.32 2.65
N ARG A 35 -8.48 -7.26 2.91
CA ARG A 35 -9.73 -7.37 2.14
C ARG A 35 -10.58 -6.08 2.21
N ARG A 36 -10.59 -5.41 3.37
CA ARG A 36 -11.32 -4.15 3.55
C ARG A 36 -10.67 -3.03 2.73
N PHE A 37 -9.33 -2.96 2.75
CA PHE A 37 -8.57 -2.01 1.96
C PHE A 37 -8.83 -2.18 0.46
N VAL A 38 -8.70 -3.41 -0.06
CA VAL A 38 -8.99 -3.76 -1.47
C VAL A 38 -10.37 -3.29 -1.91
N LYS A 39 -11.39 -3.54 -1.10
CA LYS A 39 -12.77 -3.12 -1.39
C LYS A 39 -12.91 -1.60 -1.42
N ALA A 40 -12.36 -0.92 -0.40
CA ALA A 40 -12.49 0.53 -0.27
C ALA A 40 -11.76 1.28 -1.38
N LYS A 41 -10.57 0.81 -1.79
CA LYS A 41 -9.80 1.38 -2.90
C LYS A 41 -10.20 0.82 -4.27
N ARG A 42 -11.22 -0.06 -4.32
CA ARG A 42 -11.71 -0.71 -5.55
C ARG A 42 -10.57 -1.34 -6.38
N LEU A 43 -9.65 -2.01 -5.71
CA LEU A 43 -8.48 -2.60 -6.37
C LEU A 43 -8.89 -3.73 -7.31
N ARG A 44 -8.16 -3.83 -8.42
CA ARG A 44 -8.34 -4.84 -9.46
C ARG A 44 -7.00 -5.53 -9.73
N VAL A 45 -7.07 -6.71 -10.34
CA VAL A 45 -5.87 -7.37 -10.86
C VAL A 45 -5.22 -6.44 -11.88
N GLY A 46 -3.91 -6.22 -11.74
CA GLY A 46 -3.13 -5.28 -12.56
C GLY A 46 -2.91 -3.91 -11.92
N ASP A 47 -3.61 -3.57 -10.83
CA ASP A 47 -3.26 -2.38 -10.04
C ASP A 47 -1.91 -2.61 -9.32
N GLU A 48 -1.09 -1.58 -9.28
CA GLU A 48 0.20 -1.57 -8.59
C GLU A 48 0.01 -1.09 -7.16
N PHE A 49 0.47 -1.91 -6.20
CA PHE A 49 0.42 -1.59 -4.77
C PHE A 49 1.85 -1.39 -4.26
N THR A 50 2.16 -0.17 -3.85
CA THR A 50 3.48 0.19 -3.29
C THR A 50 3.36 0.38 -1.79
N PHE A 51 4.15 -0.37 -1.04
CA PHE A 51 4.28 -0.23 0.41
C PHE A 51 5.70 0.25 0.74
N TYR A 52 5.80 1.38 1.44
CA TYR A 52 7.08 1.99 1.78
C TYR A 52 7.02 2.61 3.18
N GLY A 53 8.16 3.05 3.68
CA GLY A 53 8.23 3.74 4.95
C GLY A 53 9.42 4.66 5.03
N HIS A 54 9.32 5.65 5.90
CA HIS A 54 10.39 6.59 6.16
C HIS A 54 10.48 6.89 7.65
N GLN A 55 11.66 7.30 8.08
CA GLN A 55 11.90 7.66 9.46
C GLN A 55 11.39 9.07 9.73
N VAL A 56 10.67 9.26 10.84
CA VAL A 56 10.20 10.58 11.29
C VAL A 56 10.65 10.82 12.73
N ARG A 57 11.16 12.02 13.01
CA ARG A 57 11.40 12.48 14.38
C ARG A 57 10.06 12.86 15.00
N VAL A 58 9.75 12.29 16.15
CA VAL A 58 8.59 12.66 16.97
C VAL A 58 8.99 13.68 18.04
N ALA A 59 8.02 14.27 18.73
CA ALA A 59 8.22 15.43 19.62
C ALA A 59 9.20 15.19 20.78
N ASP A 60 9.38 13.93 21.18
CA ASP A 60 10.35 13.50 22.20
C ASP A 60 11.77 13.26 21.64
N GLY A 61 12.01 13.59 20.37
CA GLY A 61 13.27 13.37 19.67
C GLY A 61 13.50 11.94 19.20
N GLN A 62 12.61 10.98 19.52
CA GLN A 62 12.75 9.60 19.08
C GLN A 62 12.48 9.45 17.59
N LEU A 63 13.15 8.48 16.96
CA LEU A 63 12.95 8.15 15.56
C LEU A 63 11.93 7.04 15.43
N LYS A 64 10.84 7.30 14.69
CA LYS A 64 9.76 6.34 14.49
C LYS A 64 9.51 6.07 13.02
N MET A 65 9.22 4.82 12.66
CA MET A 65 8.82 4.50 11.28
C MET A 65 7.39 4.94 11.04
N LYS A 66 7.21 5.73 9.98
CA LYS A 66 5.91 5.98 9.36
C LYS A 66 5.82 5.14 8.09
N TYR A 67 4.79 4.32 8.02
CA TYR A 67 4.53 3.49 6.85
C TYR A 67 3.46 4.13 5.97
N MET A 68 3.66 4.02 4.66
CA MET A 68 2.84 4.58 3.63
C MET A 68 2.41 3.50 2.64
N ILE A 69 1.27 3.72 2.00
CA ILE A 69 0.80 2.92 0.88
C ILE A 69 0.36 3.83 -0.26
N GLU A 70 0.62 3.38 -1.48
CA GLU A 70 0.19 4.05 -2.70
C GLU A 70 -0.37 2.98 -3.65
N VAL A 71 -1.40 3.34 -4.39
CA VAL A 71 -1.99 2.45 -5.39
C VAL A 71 -2.16 3.18 -6.70
N LYS A 72 -1.52 2.64 -7.73
CA LYS A 72 -1.60 3.15 -9.09
C LYS A 72 -2.32 2.15 -9.98
N ARG A 73 -3.14 2.66 -10.87
CA ARG A 73 -3.74 1.88 -11.96
C ARG A 73 -3.05 2.24 -13.25
N PRO A 74 -2.41 1.27 -13.92
CA PRO A 74 -1.92 1.47 -15.28
C PRO A 74 -3.08 1.80 -16.23
N SER A 75 -2.92 2.88 -16.98
CA SER A 75 -3.84 3.29 -18.03
C SER A 75 -3.50 2.56 -19.33
N LYS A 76 -4.51 2.41 -20.20
CA LYS A 76 -4.29 2.01 -21.60
C LYS A 76 -3.71 3.14 -22.45
N LEU A 77 -3.73 4.38 -21.94
CA LEU A 77 -3.13 5.52 -22.60
C LEU A 77 -1.62 5.50 -22.37
N THR A 78 -0.86 5.66 -23.45
CA THR A 78 0.60 5.73 -23.40
C THR A 78 1.08 7.14 -23.71
N PHE A 79 2.10 7.62 -23.01
CA PHE A 79 2.84 8.83 -23.39
C PHE A 79 4.28 8.43 -23.75
N ARG A 80 4.71 8.73 -24.98
CA ARG A 80 6.01 8.30 -25.53
C ARG A 80 6.27 6.79 -25.42
N GLY A 81 5.21 5.97 -25.54
CA GLY A 81 5.30 4.50 -25.48
C GLY A 81 5.21 3.90 -24.08
N GLU A 82 5.30 4.71 -23.02
CA GLU A 82 5.13 4.25 -21.64
C GLU A 82 3.67 4.38 -21.18
N PRO A 83 3.10 3.37 -20.51
CA PRO A 83 1.76 3.47 -19.94
C PRO A 83 1.67 4.62 -18.92
N LEU A 84 0.70 5.51 -19.09
CA LEU A 84 0.37 6.48 -18.06
C LEU A 84 -0.17 5.75 -16.83
N THR A 85 0.23 6.17 -15.64
CA THR A 85 -0.34 5.66 -14.39
C THR A 85 -1.20 6.74 -13.76
N SER A 86 -2.34 6.34 -13.21
CA SER A 86 -3.20 7.22 -12.42
C SER A 86 -3.35 6.65 -11.02
N ASP A 87 -3.18 7.50 -10.02
CA ASP A 87 -3.50 7.15 -8.65
C ASP A 87 -4.98 6.73 -8.57
N VAL A 88 -5.25 5.58 -7.97
CA VAL A 88 -6.62 5.04 -7.88
C VAL A 88 -7.54 5.96 -7.08
N GLU A 89 -6.95 6.82 -6.25
CA GLU A 89 -7.60 7.91 -5.53
C GLU A 89 -8.06 9.08 -6.41
N TYR A 90 -7.84 9.10 -7.73
CA TYR A 90 -8.30 10.21 -8.59
C TYR A 90 -9.10 9.72 -9.80
N LEU A 91 -9.58 8.48 -9.74
CA LEU A 91 -10.40 7.84 -10.79
C LEU A 91 -11.90 7.83 -10.43
N ASP A 92 -12.35 8.77 -9.60
CA ASP A 92 -13.74 8.93 -9.20
C ASP A 92 -14.60 9.50 -10.35
#